data_AF-G4TC81-F1
#
_entry.id   AF-G4TC81-F1
#
_cell.length_a   1.000
_cell.length_b   1.000
_cell.length_c   1.000
_cell.angle_alpha   90.00
_cell.angle_beta   90.00
_cell.angle_gamma   90.00
#
_symmetry.space_group_name_H-M   'P 1'
#
loop_
_entity.id
_entity.type
_entity.pdbx_description
1 polymer ?
#
loop_
_entity_poly.entity_id
_entity_poly.type
_entity_poly.pdbx_seq_one_letter_code
_entity_poly.pdbx_strand_id
1 'polypeptide(L)'
;MSTGKSDIYGMSKAMDEGLWLDDIMDPETCRTSSLYLPIGPWVQGNSEVQTQQLGYIGALMRQDLMSAHRAGHAVMKRLGWDPAKLNKWSELADKQMMSMKPKTWIRMRYAWGRRRAAENEPAPPLPSVPKPTPAEAEAESTLQYPHHYVYKTREESLAEAALRNRGKDCTPPPLPKGAPRSTDVKQGEASKSTST
;
A
#
# COMPACT_ATOMS: atom_id res chain seq x y z
N MET A 1 -11.61 -15.03 23.71
CA MET A 1 -10.38 -14.66 22.98
C MET A 1 -10.69 -13.49 22.06
N SER A 2 -10.17 -12.31 22.36
CA SER A 2 -10.30 -11.13 21.49
C SER A 2 -9.34 -11.31 20.30
N THR A 3 -9.86 -11.66 19.13
CA THR A 3 -9.08 -11.58 17.89
C THR A 3 -8.63 -10.14 17.70
N GLY A 4 -7.31 -9.94 17.59
CA GLY A 4 -6.68 -8.62 17.47
C GLY A 4 -7.41 -7.75 16.46
N LYS A 5 -7.82 -6.56 16.90
CA LYS A 5 -8.41 -5.55 16.02
C LYS A 5 -7.29 -4.98 15.16
N SER A 6 -7.01 -5.63 14.03
CA SER A 6 -6.11 -5.06 13.02
C SER A 6 -6.76 -3.82 12.44
N ASP A 7 -6.28 -2.65 12.85
CA ASP A 7 -6.72 -1.37 12.31
C ASP A 7 -6.06 -1.15 10.94
N ILE A 8 -6.67 -1.70 9.89
CA ILE A 8 -6.19 -1.56 8.51
C ILE A 8 -6.22 -0.09 8.07
N TYR A 9 -7.16 0.71 8.60
CA TYR A 9 -7.26 2.14 8.30
C TYR A 9 -6.15 2.93 8.99
N GLY A 10 -5.89 2.63 10.26
CA GLY A 10 -4.75 3.16 11.01
C GLY A 10 -3.42 2.80 10.36
N MET A 11 -3.23 1.52 9.97
CA MET A 11 -2.05 1.11 9.20
C MET A 11 -1.95 1.87 7.88
N SER A 12 -3.06 2.01 7.15
CA SER A 12 -3.07 2.75 5.87
C SER A 12 -2.62 4.19 6.05
N LYS A 13 -3.16 4.87 7.07
CA LYS A 13 -2.84 6.24 7.42
C LYS A 13 -1.38 6.37 7.87
N ALA A 14 -0.91 5.49 8.75
CA ALA A 14 0.48 5.48 9.23
C ALA A 14 1.49 5.32 8.09
N MET A 15 1.18 4.48 7.09
CA MET A 15 2.06 4.32 5.92
C MET A 15 2.12 5.56 5.03
N ASP A 16 1.04 6.34 4.94
CA ASP A 16 1.02 7.61 4.20
C ASP A 16 1.65 8.76 5.04
N GLU A 17 1.51 8.72 6.37
CA GLU A 17 2.15 9.66 7.31
C GLU A 17 3.65 9.42 7.50
N GLY A 18 4.13 8.19 7.24
CA GLY A 18 5.52 7.79 7.37
C GLY A 18 6.03 7.77 8.82
N LEU A 19 7.35 7.81 8.95
CA LEU A 19 8.06 7.69 10.24
C LEU A 19 8.69 9.02 10.71
N TRP A 20 8.40 10.14 10.03
CA TRP A 20 9.03 11.45 10.33
C TRP A 20 8.71 12.00 11.72
N LEU A 21 7.57 11.61 12.30
CA LEU A 21 7.13 12.06 13.63
C LEU A 21 7.45 11.05 14.73
N ASP A 22 8.20 9.99 14.42
CA ASP A 22 8.62 9.00 15.40
C ASP A 22 9.90 9.47 16.10
N ASP A 23 9.85 9.63 17.43
CA ASP A 23 10.95 10.19 18.24
C ASP A 23 12.24 9.36 18.15
N ILE A 24 12.14 8.04 17.91
CA ILE A 24 13.33 7.18 17.79
C ILE A 24 13.97 7.23 16.39
N MET A 25 13.29 7.83 15.41
CA MET A 25 13.72 7.87 14.02
C MET A 25 14.35 9.22 13.68
N ASP A 26 15.40 9.19 12.84
CA ASP A 26 15.98 10.40 12.28
C ASP A 26 15.13 10.87 11.08
N PRO A 27 14.40 12.00 11.18
CA PRO A 27 13.47 12.47 10.15
C PRO A 27 14.17 12.76 8.83
N GLU A 28 15.45 13.14 8.85
CA GLU A 28 16.22 13.43 7.63
C GLU A 28 16.44 12.18 6.77
N THR A 29 16.43 11.01 7.42
CA THR A 29 16.57 9.71 6.77
C THR A 29 15.24 9.05 6.42
N CYS A 30 14.14 9.55 6.98
CA CYS A 30 12.82 8.95 6.82
C CYS A 30 12.28 9.18 5.42
N ARG A 31 11.70 8.13 4.82
CA ARG A 31 11.08 8.14 3.50
C ARG A 31 9.84 7.26 3.53
N THR A 32 8.92 7.54 2.61
CA THR A 32 7.86 6.60 2.24
C THR A 32 7.91 6.38 0.74
N SER A 33 7.33 5.29 0.27
CA SER A 33 7.15 5.09 -1.16
C SER A 33 5.86 4.37 -1.52
N SER A 34 5.44 4.61 -2.76
CA SER A 34 4.39 3.88 -3.44
C SER A 34 4.96 3.18 -4.66
N LEU A 35 4.89 1.86 -4.67
CA LEU A 35 5.19 1.01 -5.81
C LEU A 35 3.88 0.52 -6.42
N TYR A 36 3.66 0.85 -7.69
CA TYR A 36 2.45 0.42 -8.42
C TYR A 36 2.79 -0.72 -9.35
N LEU A 37 2.23 -1.89 -9.11
CA LEU A 37 2.38 -3.04 -10.00
C LEU A 37 1.07 -3.25 -10.79
N PRO A 38 1.13 -3.46 -12.11
CA PRO A 38 -0.09 -3.67 -12.87
C PRO A 38 -0.67 -5.04 -12.60
N ILE A 39 -1.99 -5.16 -12.73
CA ILE A 39 -2.69 -6.44 -12.72
C ILE A 39 -3.06 -6.74 -14.17
N GLY A 40 -2.18 -7.44 -14.86
CA GLY A 40 -2.28 -7.79 -16.28
C GLY A 40 -1.28 -7.03 -17.18
N PRO A 41 -1.02 -7.55 -18.39
CA PRO A 41 0.01 -7.04 -19.30
C PRO A 41 -0.49 -5.87 -20.17
N TRP A 42 -1.09 -4.85 -19.55
CA TRP A 42 -1.73 -3.74 -20.26
C TRP A 42 -0.93 -2.43 -20.23
N VAL A 43 0.11 -2.34 -19.40
CA VAL A 43 0.98 -1.17 -19.27
C VAL A 43 2.06 -1.18 -20.35
N GLN A 44 2.36 -0.01 -20.90
CA GLN A 44 3.47 0.19 -21.82
C GLN A 44 4.57 1.02 -21.14
N GLY A 45 5.82 0.66 -21.38
CA GLY A 45 6.99 1.42 -20.94
C GLY A 45 7.50 2.37 -22.03
N ASN A 46 8.55 3.11 -21.69
CA ASN A 46 9.24 4.02 -22.61
C ASN A 46 10.16 3.30 -23.62
N SER A 47 10.38 2.00 -23.43
CA SER A 47 11.16 1.14 -24.32
C SER A 47 10.48 -0.22 -24.48
N GLU A 48 10.90 -0.98 -25.49
CA GLU A 48 10.42 -2.36 -25.69
C GLU A 48 10.78 -3.26 -24.51
N VAL A 49 12.01 -3.15 -24.01
CA VAL A 49 12.50 -3.91 -22.85
C VAL A 49 11.65 -3.61 -21.61
N GLN A 50 11.39 -2.34 -21.33
CA GLN A 50 10.56 -1.95 -20.19
C GLN A 50 9.10 -2.42 -20.37
N THR A 51 8.57 -2.36 -21.59
CA THR A 51 7.22 -2.87 -21.91
C THR A 51 7.12 -4.38 -21.68
N GLN A 52 8.13 -5.15 -22.10
CA GLN A 52 8.19 -6.59 -21.85
C GLN A 52 8.27 -6.89 -20.35
N GLN A 53 9.11 -6.16 -19.61
CA GLN A 53 9.25 -6.29 -18.16
C GLN A 53 7.92 -6.00 -17.44
N LEU A 54 7.25 -4.90 -17.77
CA LEU A 54 5.95 -4.52 -17.19
C LEU A 54 4.86 -5.53 -17.56
N GLY A 55 4.86 -6.02 -18.79
CA GLY A 55 3.95 -7.07 -19.25
C GLY A 55 4.12 -8.36 -18.45
N TYR A 56 5.36 -8.79 -18.24
CA TYR A 56 5.70 -9.98 -17.46
C TYR A 56 5.28 -9.84 -16.00
N ILE A 57 5.67 -8.75 -15.33
CA ILE A 57 5.26 -8.44 -13.94
C ILE A 57 3.73 -8.42 -13.83
N GLY A 58 3.05 -7.77 -14.77
CA GLY A 58 1.60 -7.67 -14.78
C GLY A 58 0.91 -9.02 -14.91
N ALA A 59 1.44 -9.91 -15.76
CA ALA A 59 0.92 -11.27 -15.91
C ALA A 59 1.06 -12.09 -14.61
N LEU A 60 2.22 -12.01 -13.94
CA LEU A 60 2.46 -12.67 -12.65
C LEU A 60 1.52 -12.14 -11.57
N MET A 61 1.43 -10.82 -11.39
CA MET A 61 0.54 -10.22 -10.40
C MET A 61 -0.92 -10.63 -10.58
N ARG A 62 -1.38 -10.74 -11.84
CA ARG A 62 -2.73 -11.23 -12.14
C ARG A 62 -2.92 -12.68 -11.71
N GLN A 63 -1.98 -13.57 -12.05
CA GLN A 63 -2.02 -14.98 -11.66
C GLN A 63 -2.01 -15.15 -10.13
N ASP A 64 -1.17 -14.40 -9.44
CA ASP A 64 -1.06 -14.44 -7.98
C ASP A 64 -2.36 -13.97 -7.34
N LEU A 65 -2.94 -12.87 -7.82
CA LEU A 65 -4.20 -12.35 -7.28
C LEU A 65 -5.37 -13.30 -7.53
N MET A 66 -5.45 -13.93 -8.71
CA MET A 66 -6.43 -14.98 -9.00
C MET A 66 -6.35 -16.13 -7.99
N SER A 67 -5.15 -16.48 -7.54
CA SER A 67 -4.96 -17.51 -6.53
C SER A 67 -5.30 -17.01 -5.12
N ALA A 68 -4.87 -15.79 -4.78
CA ALA A 68 -5.00 -15.20 -3.46
C ALA A 68 -6.47 -14.98 -3.03
N HIS A 69 -7.34 -14.48 -3.91
CA HIS A 69 -8.74 -14.22 -3.52
C HIS A 69 -9.49 -15.53 -3.21
N ARG A 70 -9.16 -16.63 -3.89
CA ARG A 70 -9.73 -17.96 -3.61
C ARG A 70 -9.23 -18.52 -2.28
N ALA A 71 -7.96 -18.32 -1.95
CA ALA A 71 -7.39 -18.74 -0.66
C ALA A 71 -8.13 -18.10 0.53
N GLY A 72 -8.61 -16.86 0.37
CA GLY A 72 -9.43 -16.16 1.35
C GLY A 72 -10.77 -16.82 1.67
N HIS A 73 -11.29 -17.70 0.80
CA HIS A 73 -12.59 -18.36 1.01
C HIS A 73 -12.64 -19.16 2.31
N ALA A 74 -11.54 -19.80 2.73
CA ALA A 74 -11.51 -20.58 3.96
C ALA A 74 -11.82 -19.71 5.19
N VAL A 75 -11.24 -18.50 5.24
CA VAL A 75 -11.48 -17.53 6.32
C VAL A 75 -12.91 -17.01 6.25
N MET A 76 -13.39 -16.64 5.07
CA MET A 76 -14.74 -16.11 4.90
C MET A 76 -15.82 -17.13 5.28
N LYS A 77 -15.65 -18.41 4.94
CA LYS A 77 -16.56 -19.48 5.37
C LYS A 77 -16.61 -19.62 6.90
N ARG A 78 -15.47 -19.53 7.58
CA ARG A 78 -15.41 -19.54 9.06
C ARG A 78 -16.15 -18.35 9.68
N LEU A 79 -16.22 -17.22 8.97
CA LEU A 79 -16.97 -16.03 9.36
C LEU A 79 -18.47 -16.09 8.99
N GLY A 80 -18.97 -17.24 8.53
CA GLY A 80 -20.39 -17.45 8.24
C GLY A 80 -20.85 -16.99 6.84
N TRP A 81 -19.92 -16.72 5.92
CA TRP A 81 -20.30 -16.40 4.55
C TRP A 81 -20.73 -17.65 3.77
N ASP A 82 -21.81 -17.49 2.99
CA ASP A 82 -22.37 -18.54 2.13
C ASP A 82 -21.35 -18.97 1.03
N PRO A 83 -21.01 -20.27 0.92
CA PRO A 83 -20.10 -20.78 -0.11
C PRO A 83 -20.52 -20.46 -1.55
N ALA A 84 -21.82 -20.52 -1.86
CA ALA A 84 -22.30 -20.26 -3.22
C ALA A 84 -22.06 -18.79 -3.61
N LYS A 85 -22.31 -17.86 -2.68
CA LYS A 85 -21.96 -16.45 -2.84
C LYS A 85 -20.45 -16.23 -3.03
N LEU A 86 -19.60 -16.88 -2.23
CA LEU A 86 -18.15 -16.75 -2.35
C LEU A 86 -17.64 -17.22 -3.72
N ASN A 87 -18.13 -18.37 -4.21
CA ASN A 87 -17.79 -18.88 -5.53
C ASN A 87 -18.18 -17.90 -6.64
N LYS A 88 -19.42 -17.38 -6.59
CA LYS A 88 -19.89 -16.36 -7.53
C LYS A 88 -19.01 -15.10 -7.51
N TRP A 89 -18.56 -14.66 -6.34
CA TRP A 89 -17.66 -13.51 -6.25
C TRP A 89 -16.29 -13.78 -6.87
N SER A 90 -15.72 -14.96 -6.64
CA SER A 90 -14.47 -15.36 -7.29
C SER A 90 -14.61 -15.43 -8.81
N GLU A 91 -15.68 -16.03 -9.33
CA GLU A 91 -15.95 -16.08 -10.78
C GLU A 91 -16.04 -14.68 -11.41
N LEU A 92 -16.71 -13.74 -10.72
CA LEU A 92 -16.81 -12.35 -11.17
C LEU A 92 -15.43 -11.66 -11.15
N ALA A 93 -14.65 -11.87 -10.10
CA ALA A 93 -13.30 -11.33 -9.98
C ALA A 93 -12.36 -11.88 -11.07
N ASP A 94 -12.42 -13.19 -11.33
CA ASP A 94 -11.67 -13.83 -12.42
C ASP A 94 -12.05 -13.25 -13.77
N LYS A 95 -13.36 -13.16 -14.06
CA LYS A 95 -13.87 -12.57 -15.30
C LYS A 95 -13.39 -11.14 -15.47
N GLN A 96 -13.39 -10.35 -14.40
CA GLN A 96 -12.90 -8.98 -14.42
C GLN A 96 -11.39 -8.92 -14.73
N MET A 97 -10.57 -9.70 -14.02
CA MET A 97 -9.11 -9.75 -14.22
C MET A 97 -8.72 -10.28 -15.61
N MET A 98 -9.45 -11.27 -16.13
CA MET A 98 -9.23 -11.81 -17.47
C MET A 98 -9.67 -10.84 -18.58
N SER A 99 -10.71 -10.03 -18.33
CA SER A 99 -11.16 -9.04 -19.31
C SER A 99 -10.13 -7.93 -19.55
N MET A 100 -9.26 -7.66 -18.56
CA MET A 100 -8.28 -6.56 -18.57
C MET A 100 -8.90 -5.17 -18.85
N LYS A 101 -10.23 -5.05 -18.79
CA LYS A 101 -10.95 -3.79 -19.06
C LYS A 101 -10.72 -2.77 -17.97
N PRO A 102 -10.84 -3.11 -16.67
CA PRO A 102 -10.31 -2.22 -15.66
C PRO A 102 -8.79 -2.40 -15.63
N LYS A 103 -8.10 -1.38 -16.14
CA LYS A 103 -6.65 -1.22 -16.00
C LYS A 103 -6.32 -0.98 -14.53
N THR A 104 -6.14 -2.08 -13.79
CA THR A 104 -6.07 -2.06 -12.32
C THR A 104 -4.61 -2.18 -11.87
N TRP A 105 -4.26 -1.41 -10.85
CA TRP A 105 -2.97 -1.47 -10.17
C TRP A 105 -3.12 -2.06 -8.77
N ILE A 106 -2.10 -2.77 -8.30
CA ILE A 106 -1.86 -2.95 -6.87
C ILE A 106 -0.83 -1.90 -6.41
N ARG A 107 -1.09 -1.27 -5.27
CA ARG A 107 -0.16 -0.33 -4.64
C ARG A 107 0.48 -1.00 -3.43
N MET A 108 1.78 -1.27 -3.51
CA MET A 108 2.61 -1.60 -2.36
C MET A 108 3.13 -0.31 -1.74
N ARG A 109 3.06 -0.24 -0.40
CA ARG A 109 3.49 0.93 0.37
C ARG A 109 4.66 0.52 1.22
N TYR A 110 5.64 1.41 1.31
CA TYR A 110 6.81 1.23 2.16
C TYR A 110 7.02 2.51 2.97
N ALA A 111 7.48 2.35 4.19
CA ALA A 111 7.96 3.43 5.04
C ALA A 111 9.24 2.93 5.70
N TRP A 112 10.28 3.75 5.68
CA TRP A 112 11.57 3.40 6.28
C TRP A 112 12.28 4.65 6.78
N GLY A 113 13.26 4.44 7.64
CA GLY A 113 14.14 5.47 8.17
C GLY A 113 15.24 4.80 8.98
N ARG A 114 16.22 5.58 9.42
CA ARG A 114 17.28 5.11 10.31
C ARG A 114 16.97 5.59 11.73
N ARG A 115 17.27 4.72 12.70
CA ARG A 115 17.18 5.06 14.12
C ARG A 115 18.26 6.09 14.46
N ARG A 116 17.91 7.03 15.34
CA ARG A 116 18.86 8.01 15.91
C ARG A 116 19.96 7.32 16.73
N ALA A 117 21.13 7.96 16.84
CA ALA A 117 22.21 7.49 17.71
C ALA A 117 21.84 7.62 19.20
N ALA A 118 21.22 8.75 19.56
CA ALA A 118 20.70 9.08 20.88
C ALA A 118 19.47 10.00 20.73
N GLU A 119 18.86 10.40 21.86
CA GLU A 119 17.74 11.35 21.85
C GLU A 119 18.18 12.67 21.19
N ASN A 120 17.40 13.16 20.21
CA ASN A 120 17.69 14.36 19.42
C ASN A 120 19.00 14.36 18.61
N GLU A 121 19.70 13.23 18.50
CA GLU A 121 20.89 13.11 17.66
C GLU A 121 20.55 12.55 16.25
N PRO A 122 21.40 12.82 15.24
CA PRO A 122 21.24 12.21 13.92
C PRO A 122 21.51 10.70 13.95
N ALA A 123 21.10 10.00 12.90
CA ALA A 123 21.38 8.58 12.76
C ALA A 123 22.89 8.29 12.54
N PRO A 124 23.45 7.20 13.10
CA PRO A 124 24.87 6.85 12.95
C PRO A 124 25.25 6.64 11.48
N PRO A 125 26.34 7.25 10.96
CA PRO A 125 26.65 7.27 9.53
C PRO A 125 26.68 5.86 8.93
N LEU A 126 26.17 5.74 7.70
CA LEU A 126 26.22 4.46 6.98
C LEU A 126 27.67 4.10 6.63
N PRO A 127 28.00 2.80 6.56
CA PRO A 127 29.26 2.37 5.97
C PRO A 127 29.41 2.98 4.58
N SER A 128 30.61 3.45 4.26
CA SER A 128 30.91 3.95 2.92
C SER A 128 30.76 2.83 1.91
N VAL A 129 29.68 2.86 1.13
CA VAL A 129 29.51 2.00 -0.03
C VAL A 129 30.40 2.54 -1.15
N PRO A 130 31.15 1.67 -1.87
CA PRO A 130 31.89 2.10 -3.05
C PRO A 130 30.95 2.84 -4.00
N LYS A 131 31.37 3.99 -4.51
CA LYS A 131 30.57 4.69 -5.53
C LYS A 131 30.48 3.77 -6.75
N PRO A 132 29.28 3.57 -7.32
CA PRO A 132 29.15 2.80 -8.54
C PRO A 132 30.01 3.44 -9.62
N THR A 133 30.66 2.59 -10.40
CA THR A 133 31.34 3.01 -11.62
C THR A 133 30.33 3.61 -12.60
N PRO A 134 30.75 4.48 -13.54
CA PRO A 134 29.84 5.04 -14.53
C PRO A 134 29.03 3.99 -15.29
N ALA A 135 29.64 2.85 -15.61
CA ALA A 135 28.98 1.72 -16.26
C ALA A 135 27.89 1.07 -15.39
N GLU A 136 28.10 0.96 -14.08
CA GLU A 136 27.11 0.44 -13.13
C GLU A 136 25.95 1.42 -12.94
N ALA A 137 26.24 2.73 -12.90
CA ALA A 137 25.20 3.75 -12.78
C ALA A 137 24.27 3.79 -14.00
N GLU A 138 24.84 3.64 -15.21
CA GLU A 138 24.04 3.53 -16.45
C GLU A 138 23.18 2.27 -16.46
N ALA A 139 23.75 1.12 -16.07
CA ALA A 139 23.02 -0.14 -15.96
C ALA A 139 21.87 -0.08 -14.93
N GLU A 140 22.09 0.53 -13.76
CA GLU A 140 21.05 0.74 -12.75
C GLU A 140 19.90 1.62 -13.27
N SER A 141 20.21 2.69 -14.01
CA SER A 141 19.17 3.57 -14.58
C SER A 141 18.28 2.82 -15.58
N THR A 142 18.86 1.86 -16.30
CA THR A 142 18.15 1.06 -17.31
C THR A 142 17.22 0.02 -16.66
N LEU A 143 17.50 -0.37 -15.40
CA LEU A 143 16.74 -1.37 -14.64
C LEU A 143 15.70 -0.75 -13.69
N GLN A 144 15.63 0.57 -13.59
CA GLN A 144 14.73 1.23 -12.66
C GLN A 144 13.26 1.04 -13.07
N TYR A 145 12.47 0.51 -12.13
CA TYR A 145 11.04 0.32 -12.33
C TYR A 145 10.31 1.68 -12.41
N PRO A 146 9.54 1.97 -13.48
CA PRO A 146 9.06 3.32 -13.77
C PRO A 146 7.93 3.81 -12.87
N HIS A 147 7.24 2.90 -12.16
CA HIS A 147 6.11 3.26 -11.29
C HIS A 147 6.44 3.06 -9.80
N HIS A 148 7.66 3.41 -9.42
CA HIS A 148 8.11 3.50 -8.03
C HIS A 148 8.35 4.97 -7.65
N TYR A 149 7.57 5.46 -6.69
CA TYR A 149 7.59 6.86 -6.27
C TYR A 149 8.04 6.94 -4.82
N VAL A 150 9.16 7.62 -4.56
CA VAL A 150 9.72 7.82 -3.21
C VAL A 150 9.49 9.26 -2.78
N TYR A 151 8.89 9.45 -1.61
CA TYR A 151 8.62 10.74 -1.01
C TYR A 151 9.68 11.05 0.05
N LYS A 152 10.24 12.26 -0.03
CA LYS A 152 11.34 12.69 0.85
C LYS A 152 10.82 13.37 2.10
N THR A 153 9.68 14.04 1.99
CA THR A 153 9.04 14.76 3.09
C THR A 153 7.67 14.17 3.39
N ARG A 154 7.20 14.44 4.62
CA ARG A 154 5.87 14.07 5.07
C ARG A 154 4.79 14.77 4.23
N GLU A 155 5.03 16.03 3.90
CA GLU A 155 4.11 16.89 3.15
C GLU A 155 3.90 16.35 1.72
N GLU A 156 4.97 15.93 1.05
CA GLU A 156 4.90 15.27 -0.27
C GLU A 156 4.05 13.99 -0.21
N SER A 157 4.32 13.13 0.77
CA SER A 157 3.60 11.86 0.95
C SER A 157 2.10 12.08 1.20
N LEU A 158 1.76 13.07 2.04
CA LEU A 158 0.38 13.42 2.35
C LEU A 158 -0.36 14.09 1.20
N ALA A 159 0.30 14.98 0.45
CA ALA A 159 -0.28 15.61 -0.74
C ALA A 159 -0.66 14.55 -1.79
N GLU A 160 0.23 13.59 -2.01
CA GLU A 160 0.00 12.46 -2.90
C GLU A 160 -1.09 11.52 -2.36
N ALA A 161 -1.17 11.29 -1.06
CA ALA A 161 -2.26 10.55 -0.45
C ALA A 161 -3.63 11.23 -0.68
N ALA A 162 -3.70 12.55 -0.54
CA ALA A 162 -4.91 13.32 -0.80
C ALA A 162 -5.34 13.24 -2.27
N LEU A 163 -4.41 13.41 -3.21
CA LEU A 163 -4.68 13.27 -4.65
C LEU A 163 -5.26 11.89 -4.99
N ARG A 164 -4.68 10.83 -4.42
CA ARG A 164 -5.13 9.46 -4.64
C ARG A 164 -6.49 9.16 -4.05
N ASN A 165 -6.85 9.77 -2.93
CA ASN A 165 -8.09 9.48 -2.22
C ASN A 165 -9.25 10.39 -2.63
N ARG A 166 -8.98 11.40 -3.46
CA ARG A 166 -9.99 12.29 -4.02
C ARG A 166 -11.08 11.50 -4.77
N GLY A 167 -12.33 11.69 -4.37
CA GLY A 167 -13.50 11.10 -5.03
C GLY A 167 -13.71 9.60 -4.78
N LYS A 168 -13.04 9.00 -3.78
CA LYS A 168 -13.28 7.62 -3.35
C LYS A 168 -14.40 7.54 -2.31
N ASP A 169 -15.62 7.86 -2.72
CA ASP A 169 -16.81 7.70 -1.89
C ASP A 169 -17.40 6.29 -2.09
N CYS A 170 -16.70 5.27 -1.58
CA CYS A 170 -17.19 3.90 -1.65
C CYS A 170 -17.95 3.54 -0.37
N THR A 171 -19.21 3.11 -0.50
CA THR A 171 -19.95 2.50 0.61
C THR A 171 -19.27 1.20 1.02
N PRO A 172 -19.00 0.98 2.32
CA PRO A 172 -18.38 -0.27 2.78
C PRO A 172 -19.26 -1.47 2.44
N PRO A 173 -18.67 -2.65 2.17
CA PRO A 173 -19.44 -3.84 1.87
C PRO A 173 -20.31 -4.24 3.08
N PRO A 174 -21.49 -4.83 2.85
CA PRO A 174 -22.36 -5.26 3.93
C PRO A 174 -21.68 -6.33 4.80
N LEU A 175 -21.85 -6.23 6.12
CA LEU A 175 -21.36 -7.23 7.06
C LEU A 175 -22.14 -8.57 6.92
N PRO A 176 -21.51 -9.71 7.25
CA PRO A 176 -22.22 -10.98 7.26
C PRO A 176 -23.32 -10.96 8.33
N LYS A 177 -24.41 -11.71 8.07
CA LYS A 177 -25.51 -11.88 9.03
C LYS A 177 -24.95 -12.52 10.32
N GLY A 178 -25.09 -11.83 11.45
CA GLY A 178 -24.59 -12.30 12.75
C GLY A 178 -23.22 -11.75 13.16
N ALA A 179 -22.60 -10.85 12.38
CA ALA A 179 -21.41 -10.13 12.85
C ALA A 179 -21.77 -9.26 14.07
N PRO A 180 -20.97 -9.27 15.15
CA PRO A 180 -21.18 -8.36 16.27
C PRO A 180 -21.10 -6.92 15.75
N ARG A 181 -22.19 -6.16 15.94
CA ARG A 181 -22.20 -4.73 15.59
C ARG A 181 -21.19 -4.04 16.48
N SER A 182 -20.15 -3.46 15.88
CA SER A 182 -19.30 -2.47 16.54
C SER A 182 -20.21 -1.31 16.92
N THR A 183 -20.50 -1.13 18.21
CA THR A 183 -21.13 0.09 18.72
C THR A 183 -20.19 1.26 18.45
N ASP A 184 -20.71 2.30 17.82
CA ASP A 184 -20.01 3.53 17.44
C ASP A 184 -19.16 4.08 18.60
N VAL A 185 -17.84 4.11 18.41
CA VAL A 185 -16.97 4.99 19.19
C VAL A 185 -17.16 6.39 18.60
N LYS A 186 -17.95 7.22 19.26
CA LYS A 186 -18.07 8.65 18.95
C LYS A 186 -16.67 9.27 18.94
N GLN A 187 -16.18 9.63 17.76
CA GLN A 187 -15.12 10.62 17.62
C GLN A 187 -15.69 12.01 17.88
N GLY A 188 -15.07 12.73 18.82
CA GLY A 188 -15.09 14.19 18.88
C GLY A 188 -16.10 14.79 19.85
N GLU A 189 -15.61 15.27 20.98
CA GLU A 189 -15.92 16.63 21.41
C GLU A 189 -14.65 17.28 21.96
N ALA A 190 -14.19 18.29 21.23
CA ALA A 190 -13.12 19.19 21.63
C ALA A 190 -13.67 20.15 22.68
N SER A 191 -13.17 20.09 23.91
CA SER A 191 -13.41 21.14 24.90
C SER A 191 -12.52 22.35 24.58
N LYS A 192 -13.12 23.35 23.94
CA LYS A 192 -12.64 24.74 24.00
C LYS A 192 -13.07 25.34 25.35
N SER A 193 -12.08 25.84 26.09
CA SER A 193 -12.05 27.14 26.78
C SER A 193 -13.32 27.67 27.46
N THR A 194 -13.23 27.90 28.76
CA THR A 194 -13.63 29.18 29.36
C THR A 194 -12.66 29.56 30.46
N SER A 195 -11.86 30.59 30.18
CA SER A 195 -11.34 31.51 31.20
C SER A 195 -12.49 32.37 31.71
N THR A 196 -12.65 32.48 33.02
CA THR A 196 -12.91 33.75 33.72
C THR A 196 -12.39 33.63 35.14
#